data_AF-A0AB37IC00-F1
#
_entry.id   AF-A0AB37IC00-F1
#
_cell.length_a   1.000
_cell.length_b   1.000
_cell.length_c   1.000
_cell.angle_alpha   90.00
_cell.angle_beta   90.00
_cell.angle_gamma   90.00
#
_symmetry.space_group_name_H-M   'P 1'
#
loop_
_entity.id
_entity.type
_entity.pdbx_description
1 polymer ?
#
loop_
_entity_poly.entity_id
_entity_poly.type
_entity_poly.pdbx_seq_one_letter_code
_entity_poly.pdbx_strand_id
1 'polypeptide(L)'
;MKFTQIQKIHVNPNVSNVNRHNDYRTIQRIFEKSAYNYYVHLTDLFEREPLRYAEIENIIYEKYKIEGPSLLDALKREGKGFQRSELLCTNEDFRKSVISALFIECQKESRMEIIANYYKNGNDIVETTFPDFSRLIGENNRREKEAFEQREKKE
;
A
#
# COMPACT_ATOMS: atom_id res chain seq x y z
N MET A 1 17.69 -13.03 -1.74
CA MET A 1 16.81 -13.95 -2.49
C MET A 1 16.77 -13.52 -3.95
N LYS A 2 17.10 -14.42 -4.90
CA LYS A 2 16.88 -14.16 -6.34
C LYS A 2 15.47 -14.66 -6.69
N PHE A 3 14.54 -13.75 -6.97
CA PHE A 3 13.22 -14.11 -7.49
C PHE A 3 13.36 -14.51 -8.97
N THR A 4 13.15 -15.78 -9.29
CA THR A 4 13.05 -16.24 -10.68
C THR A 4 11.85 -15.57 -11.35
N GLN A 5 12.06 -15.01 -12.56
CA GLN A 5 11.06 -14.29 -13.36
C GLN A 5 9.84 -15.16 -13.65
N ILE A 6 8.78 -15.01 -12.87
CA ILE A 6 7.41 -15.22 -13.35
C ILE A 6 6.66 -13.93 -13.00
N GLN A 7 6.49 -13.08 -14.02
CA GLN A 7 5.86 -11.76 -13.92
C GLN A 7 4.33 -11.82 -14.06
N LYS A 8 3.80 -12.95 -14.51
CA LYS A 8 2.37 -13.14 -14.73
C LYS A 8 1.95 -14.60 -14.69
N ILE A 9 0.68 -14.82 -14.38
CA ILE A 9 0.04 -16.12 -14.47
C ILE A 9 -1.39 -16.00 -15.00
N HIS A 10 -1.71 -16.85 -15.98
CA HIS A 10 -3.07 -16.94 -16.48
C HIS A 10 -3.93 -17.70 -15.47
N VAL A 11 -5.04 -17.09 -15.05
CA VAL A 11 -6.03 -17.72 -14.18
C VAL A 11 -7.35 -17.66 -14.91
N ASN A 12 -8.01 -18.79 -15.13
CA ASN A 12 -9.29 -18.79 -15.81
C ASN A 12 -10.36 -18.10 -14.94
N PRO A 13 -11.20 -17.21 -15.49
CA PRO A 13 -12.24 -16.49 -14.72
C PRO A 13 -13.30 -17.42 -14.11
N ASN A 14 -13.42 -18.66 -14.61
CA ASN A 14 -14.31 -19.68 -14.06
C ASN A 14 -13.75 -20.37 -12.79
N VAL A 15 -12.56 -20.00 -12.34
CA VAL A 15 -11.99 -20.49 -11.07
C VAL A 15 -12.72 -19.81 -9.92
N SER A 16 -13.66 -20.54 -9.31
CA SER A 16 -14.46 -20.05 -8.17
C SER A 16 -13.66 -19.77 -6.90
N ASN A 17 -12.48 -20.40 -6.75
CA ASN A 17 -11.59 -20.18 -5.61
C ASN A 17 -10.12 -20.23 -6.00
N VAL A 18 -9.47 -19.06 -6.04
CA VAL A 18 -8.04 -18.89 -6.34
C VAL A 18 -7.14 -19.65 -5.38
N ASN A 19 -7.58 -19.89 -4.13
CA ASN A 19 -6.81 -20.67 -3.14
C ASN A 19 -6.70 -22.17 -3.49
N ARG A 20 -7.53 -22.64 -4.42
CA ARG A 20 -7.52 -24.02 -4.93
C ARG A 20 -6.92 -24.12 -6.33
N HIS A 21 -6.35 -23.03 -6.85
CA HIS A 21 -5.68 -23.03 -8.15
C HIS A 21 -4.38 -23.84 -8.08
N ASN A 22 -4.08 -24.61 -9.13
CA ASN A 22 -2.86 -25.43 -9.19
C ASN A 22 -1.58 -24.61 -8.97
N ASP A 23 -1.60 -23.36 -9.42
CA ASP A 23 -0.49 -22.42 -9.28
C ASP A 23 -0.68 -21.41 -8.13
N TYR A 24 -1.47 -21.75 -7.11
CA TYR A 24 -1.72 -20.88 -5.95
C TYR A 24 -0.44 -20.27 -5.36
N ARG A 25 0.64 -21.05 -5.25
CA ARG A 25 1.93 -20.56 -4.74
C ARG A 25 2.53 -19.45 -5.61
N THR A 26 2.38 -19.55 -6.93
CA THR A 26 2.84 -18.53 -7.87
C THR A 26 1.98 -17.27 -7.76
N ILE A 27 0.66 -17.43 -7.67
CA ILE A 27 -0.29 -16.33 -7.45
C ILE A 27 0.04 -15.59 -6.15
N GLN A 28 0.26 -16.33 -5.05
CA GLN A 28 0.63 -15.76 -3.76
C GLN A 28 1.94 -14.98 -3.85
N ARG A 29 2.97 -15.51 -4.52
CA ARG A 29 4.24 -14.79 -4.74
C ARG A 29 4.05 -13.50 -5.51
N ILE A 30 3.16 -13.47 -6.50
CA ILE A 30 2.87 -12.25 -7.26
C ILE A 30 2.25 -11.19 -6.35
N PHE A 31 1.29 -11.56 -5.50
CA PHE A 31 0.70 -10.65 -4.51
C PHE A 31 1.74 -10.14 -3.50
N GLU A 32 2.55 -11.04 -2.93
CA GLU A 32 3.60 -10.67 -1.97
C GLU A 32 4.62 -9.71 -2.58
N LYS A 33 5.07 -10.00 -3.81
CA LYS A 33 6.04 -9.16 -4.51
C LYS A 33 5.47 -7.79 -4.88
N SER A 34 4.20 -7.75 -5.30
CA SER A 34 3.52 -6.48 -5.62
C SER A 34 3.32 -5.63 -4.36
N ALA A 35 2.96 -6.23 -3.23
CA ALA A 35 2.89 -5.53 -1.95
C ALA A 35 4.26 -4.96 -1.53
N TYR A 36 5.33 -5.72 -1.75
CA TYR A 36 6.69 -5.24 -1.50
C TYR A 36 7.08 -4.10 -2.45
N ASN A 37 6.73 -4.18 -3.73
CA ASN A 37 6.99 -3.09 -4.69
C ASN A 37 6.26 -1.80 -4.28
N TYR A 38 5.00 -1.89 -3.84
CA TYR A 38 4.27 -0.76 -3.26
C TYR A 38 4.97 -0.17 -2.03
N TYR A 39 5.46 -1.03 -1.13
CA TYR A 39 6.18 -0.58 0.05
C TYR A 39 7.49 0.11 -0.31
N VAL A 40 8.29 -0.46 -1.22
CA VAL A 40 9.51 0.18 -1.73
C VAL A 40 9.20 1.53 -2.36
N HIS A 41 8.16 1.62 -3.18
CA HIS A 41 7.75 2.88 -3.77
C HIS A 41 7.32 3.91 -2.72
N LEU A 42 6.58 3.49 -1.69
CA LEU A 42 6.25 4.36 -0.56
C LEU A 42 7.53 4.87 0.14
N THR A 43 8.56 4.02 0.29
CA THR A 43 9.86 4.47 0.81
C THR A 43 10.61 5.41 -0.13
N ASP A 44 10.45 5.27 -1.45
CA ASP A 44 11.03 6.20 -2.42
C ASP A 44 10.33 7.56 -2.39
N LEU A 45 9.00 7.58 -2.23
CA LEU A 45 8.21 8.81 -2.10
C LEU A 45 8.63 9.62 -0.87
N PHE A 46 8.98 8.95 0.23
CA PHE A 46 9.53 9.62 1.40
C PHE A 46 10.74 10.50 1.06
N GLU A 47 11.65 10.00 0.21
CA GLU A 47 12.88 10.71 -0.14
C GLU A 47 12.68 11.74 -1.27
N ARG A 48 11.86 11.39 -2.27
CA ARG A 48 11.73 12.16 -3.51
C ARG A 48 10.57 13.15 -3.51
N GLU A 49 9.45 12.78 -2.90
CA GLU A 49 8.21 13.55 -2.87
C GLU A 49 7.59 13.57 -1.45
N PRO A 50 8.25 14.22 -0.46
CA PRO A 50 7.85 14.11 0.94
C PRO A 50 6.42 14.56 1.24
N LEU A 51 5.89 15.53 0.48
CA LEU A 51 4.51 15.99 0.63
C LEU A 51 3.50 14.91 0.24
N ARG A 52 3.78 14.19 -0.85
CA ARG A 52 2.95 13.08 -1.31
C ARG A 52 3.02 11.89 -0.35
N TYR A 53 4.19 11.61 0.21
CA TYR A 53 4.32 10.64 1.30
C TYR A 53 3.48 11.03 2.51
N ALA A 54 3.56 12.29 2.97
CA ALA A 54 2.81 12.77 4.13
C ALA A 54 1.30 12.68 3.94
N GLU A 55 0.81 12.99 2.73
CA GLU A 55 -0.60 12.80 2.37
C GLU A 55 -1.03 11.33 2.52
N ILE A 56 -0.28 10.40 1.93
CA ILE A 56 -0.57 8.96 2.01
C ILE A 56 -0.50 8.47 3.47
N GLU A 57 0.50 8.91 4.22
CA GLU A 57 0.67 8.58 5.63
C GLU A 57 -0.52 9.04 6.46
N ASN A 58 -0.97 10.29 6.29
CA ASN A 58 -2.11 10.84 7.02
C ASN A 58 -3.39 10.02 6.74
N ILE A 59 -3.66 9.69 5.48
CA ILE A 59 -4.81 8.85 5.11
C ILE A 59 -4.76 7.50 5.83
N ILE A 60 -3.57 6.89 5.91
CA ILE A 60 -3.37 5.62 6.61
C ILE A 60 -3.57 5.79 8.11
N TYR A 61 -2.98 6.83 8.72
CA TYR A 61 -3.11 7.09 10.14
C TYR A 61 -4.57 7.25 10.56
N GLU A 62 -5.35 8.04 9.82
CA GLU A 62 -6.78 8.20 10.06
C GLU A 62 -7.54 6.88 9.91
N LYS A 63 -7.26 6.14 8.84
CA LYS A 63 -7.92 4.85 8.55
C LYS A 63 -7.69 3.80 9.64
N TYR A 64 -6.48 3.75 10.21
CA TYR A 64 -6.11 2.79 11.25
C TYR A 64 -6.19 3.38 12.67
N LYS A 65 -6.68 4.62 12.82
CA LYS A 65 -6.78 5.33 14.11
C LYS A 65 -5.45 5.36 14.87
N ILE A 66 -4.37 5.63 14.15
CA ILE A 66 -3.03 5.72 14.72
C ILE A 66 -2.87 7.11 15.32
N GLU A 67 -2.75 7.17 16.64
CA GLU A 67 -2.42 8.38 17.37
C GLU A 67 -0.90 8.47 17.54
N GLY A 68 -0.29 9.56 17.07
CA GLY A 68 1.14 9.80 17.24
C GLY A 68 1.73 10.71 16.17
N PRO A 69 3.05 11.00 16.26
CA PRO A 69 3.72 11.83 15.28
C PRO A 69 3.78 11.12 13.91
N SER A 70 3.85 11.93 12.85
CA SER A 70 4.22 11.47 11.52
C SER A 70 5.56 10.74 11.56
N LEU A 71 5.65 9.57 10.91
CA LEU A 71 6.90 8.84 10.75
C LEU A 71 7.85 9.63 9.84
N LEU A 72 7.33 10.39 8.87
CA LEU A 72 8.12 11.37 8.10
C LEU A 72 8.83 12.36 9.01
N ASP A 73 8.09 12.98 9.94
CA ASP A 73 8.64 13.98 10.84
C ASP A 73 9.62 13.39 11.86
N ALA A 74 9.31 12.21 12.40
CA ALA A 74 10.21 11.50 13.31
C ALA A 74 11.55 11.19 12.63
N LEU A 75 11.51 10.61 11.42
CA LEU A 75 12.71 10.21 10.69
C LEU A 75 13.52 11.40 10.15
N LYS A 76 12.88 12.51 9.76
CA LYS A 76 13.56 13.74 9.35
C LYS A 76 14.34 14.38 10.50
N ARG A 77 13.77 14.42 11.72
CA ARG A 77 14.45 14.93 12.92
C ARG A 77 15.70 14.12 13.26
N GLU A 78 15.71 12.84 12.90
CA GLU A 78 16.82 11.91 13.13
C GLU A 78 17.83 11.87 11.97
N GLY A 79 17.59 12.60 10.87
CA GLY A 79 18.49 12.69 9.72
C GLY A 79 18.61 11.39 8.92
N LYS A 80 17.60 10.50 8.96
CA LYS A 80 17.66 9.15 8.35
C LYS A 80 16.52 8.91 7.37
N GLY A 81 16.85 8.28 6.25
CA GLY A 81 15.86 7.71 5.31
C GLY A 81 15.21 6.44 5.87
N PHE A 82 14.03 6.10 5.35
CA PHE A 82 13.16 5.03 5.84
C PHE A 82 13.86 3.66 5.96
N GLN A 83 14.77 3.34 5.03
CA GLN A 83 15.54 2.09 4.99
C GLN A 83 16.77 2.04 5.92
N ARG A 84 17.19 3.18 6.52
CA ARG A 84 18.37 3.27 7.41
C ARG A 84 18.03 3.55 8.88
N SER A 85 16.75 3.39 9.24
CA SER A 85 16.21 3.75 10.55
C SER A 85 16.47 2.70 11.65
N GLU A 86 17.68 2.14 11.77
CA GLU A 86 17.98 1.26 12.93
C GLU A 86 18.02 1.99 14.28
N LEU A 87 17.76 3.29 14.34
CA LEU A 87 18.04 4.08 15.54
C LEU A 87 17.06 5.25 15.70
N LEU A 88 16.05 5.00 16.56
CA LEU A 88 15.53 5.87 17.64
C LEU A 88 14.30 6.78 17.46
N CYS A 89 13.14 6.19 17.12
CA CYS A 89 11.88 6.68 17.70
C CYS A 89 11.76 6.08 19.12
N THR A 90 11.49 6.88 20.16
CA THR A 90 11.51 6.48 21.59
C THR A 90 10.53 5.36 21.97
N ASN A 91 9.64 4.96 21.05
CA ASN A 91 8.66 3.90 21.23
C ASN A 91 8.71 2.94 20.04
N GLU A 92 9.45 1.83 20.20
CA GLU A 92 9.61 0.77 19.20
C GLU A 92 8.26 0.16 18.77
N ASP A 93 7.32 0.05 19.71
CA ASP A 93 5.99 -0.53 19.47
C ASP A 93 5.12 0.39 18.60
N PHE A 94 5.19 1.71 18.82
CA PHE A 94 4.53 2.69 17.95
C PHE A 94 5.04 2.56 16.51
N ARG A 95 6.36 2.55 16.32
CA ARG A 95 6.97 2.41 15.00
C ARG A 95 6.59 1.10 14.32
N LYS A 96 6.64 -0.03 15.03
CA LYS A 96 6.20 -1.33 14.50
C LYS A 96 4.74 -1.28 14.05
N SER A 97 3.89 -0.64 14.85
CA SER A 97 2.46 -0.48 14.53
C SER A 97 2.25 0.36 13.27
N VAL A 98 2.97 1.48 13.12
CA VAL A 98 2.91 2.33 11.93
C VAL A 98 3.42 1.57 10.69
N ILE A 99 4.60 0.97 10.76
CA ILE A 99 5.18 0.21 9.63
C ILE A 99 4.24 -0.93 9.22
N SER A 100 3.63 -1.62 10.19
CA SER A 100 2.64 -2.66 9.95
C SER A 100 1.42 -2.09 9.21
N ALA A 101 0.86 -0.97 9.65
CA ALA A 101 -0.27 -0.34 8.99
C ALA A 101 0.06 0.11 7.56
N LEU A 102 1.22 0.72 7.34
CA LEU A 102 1.71 1.10 6.01
C LEU A 102 1.82 -0.13 5.10
N PHE A 103 2.40 -1.22 5.60
CA PHE A 103 2.56 -2.45 4.82
C PHE A 103 1.23 -3.14 4.52
N ILE A 104 0.30 -3.18 5.48
CA ILE A 104 -1.07 -3.68 5.27
C ILE A 104 -1.76 -2.87 4.18
N GLU A 105 -1.59 -1.55 4.15
CA GLU A 105 -2.18 -0.73 3.09
C GLU A 105 -1.54 -1.01 1.73
N CYS A 106 -0.21 -1.18 1.66
CA CYS A 106 0.48 -1.61 0.43
C CYS A 106 -0.04 -2.95 -0.10
N GLN A 107 -0.32 -3.91 0.79
CA GLN A 107 -0.95 -5.19 0.42
C GLN A 107 -2.35 -5.00 -0.15
N LYS A 108 -3.14 -4.08 0.41
CA LYS A 108 -4.49 -3.77 -0.08
C LYS A 108 -4.44 -3.11 -1.45
N GLU A 109 -3.66 -2.04 -1.60
CA GLU A 109 -3.54 -1.30 -2.86
C GLU A 109 -3.05 -2.21 -4.01
N SER A 110 -1.95 -2.94 -3.79
CA SER A 110 -1.44 -3.89 -4.79
C SER A 110 -2.47 -4.94 -5.19
N ARG A 111 -3.20 -5.51 -4.22
CA ARG A 111 -4.25 -6.49 -4.51
C ARG A 111 -5.38 -5.89 -5.32
N MET A 112 -5.83 -4.69 -4.98
CA MET A 112 -6.89 -4.00 -5.71
C MET A 112 -6.47 -3.66 -7.13
N GLU A 113 -5.23 -3.23 -7.34
CA GLU A 113 -4.70 -2.95 -8.67
C GLU A 113 -4.64 -4.22 -9.53
N ILE A 114 -4.10 -5.33 -8.98
CA ILE A 114 -4.06 -6.63 -9.67
C ILE A 114 -5.45 -7.07 -10.09
N ILE A 115 -6.45 -6.96 -9.20
CA ILE A 115 -7.83 -7.34 -9.49
C ILE A 115 -8.45 -6.41 -10.54
N ALA A 116 -8.23 -5.10 -10.43
CA ALA A 116 -8.76 -4.11 -11.37
C ALA A 116 -8.22 -4.28 -12.79
N ASN A 117 -6.99 -4.80 -12.93
CA ASN A 117 -6.34 -5.02 -14.21
C ASN A 117 -6.47 -6.47 -14.73
N TYR A 118 -6.97 -7.41 -13.94
CA TYR A 118 -7.07 -8.83 -14.30
C TYR A 118 -7.75 -9.07 -15.66
N TYR A 119 -8.96 -8.53 -15.88
CA TYR A 119 -9.67 -8.68 -17.16
C TYR A 119 -8.99 -7.92 -18.30
N LYS A 120 -8.43 -6.73 -18.00
CA LYS A 120 -7.67 -5.93 -18.99
C LYS A 120 -6.42 -6.66 -19.48
N ASN A 121 -5.83 -7.48 -18.61
CA ASN A 121 -4.68 -8.31 -18.88
C ASN A 121 -5.04 -9.67 -19.51
N GLY A 122 -6.28 -9.87 -19.98
CA GLY A 122 -6.70 -11.11 -20.62
C GLY A 122 -6.85 -12.28 -19.64
N ASN A 123 -7.27 -11.99 -18.40
CA ASN A 123 -7.35 -12.94 -17.29
C ASN A 123 -5.98 -13.39 -16.74
N ASP A 124 -4.97 -12.52 -16.88
CA ASP A 124 -3.66 -12.72 -16.26
C ASP A 124 -3.58 -11.97 -14.92
N ILE A 125 -3.15 -12.66 -13.87
CA ILE A 125 -2.64 -12.05 -12.64
C ILE A 125 -1.20 -11.65 -12.89
N VAL A 126 -0.89 -10.36 -12.82
CA VAL A 126 0.41 -9.78 -13.17
C VAL A 126 0.99 -9.06 -11.96
N GLU A 127 2.31 -9.13 -11.78
CA GLU A 127 3.01 -8.34 -10.77
C GLU A 127 2.86 -6.84 -11.02
N THR A 128 2.51 -6.05 -9.99
CA THR A 128 2.61 -4.59 -10.08
C THR A 128 4.08 -4.18 -10.04
N THR A 129 4.57 -3.57 -11.12
CA THR A 129 5.93 -2.99 -11.20
C THR A 129 5.95 -1.47 -11.08
N PHE A 130 4.80 -0.81 -11.28
CA PHE A 130 4.65 0.65 -11.22
C PHE A 130 3.54 1.01 -10.23
N PRO A 131 3.78 0.81 -8.93
CA PRO A 131 2.79 1.11 -7.91
C PRO A 131 2.41 2.58 -7.91
N ASP A 132 1.13 2.85 -7.67
CA ASP A 132 0.57 4.19 -7.52
C ASP A 132 -0.53 4.20 -6.44
N PHE A 133 -0.52 5.24 -5.61
CA PHE A 133 -1.46 5.47 -4.52
C PHE A 133 -2.63 6.40 -4.92
N SER A 134 -2.75 6.80 -6.20
CA SER A 134 -3.84 7.65 -6.68
C SER A 134 -5.24 7.14 -6.30
N ARG A 135 -5.43 5.81 -6.26
CA ARG A 135 -6.69 5.19 -5.84
C ARG A 135 -7.02 5.48 -4.37
N LEU A 136 -6.05 5.31 -3.48
CA LEU A 136 -6.18 5.59 -2.05
C LEU A 136 -6.50 7.06 -1.81
N ILE A 137 -5.77 7.97 -2.46
CA ILE A 137 -5.98 9.42 -2.38
C ILE A 137 -7.38 9.79 -2.89
N GLY A 138 -7.77 9.27 -4.06
CA GLY A 138 -9.08 9.53 -4.65
C GLY A 138 -10.25 9.02 -3.78
N GLU A 139 -10.09 7.86 -3.14
CA GLU A 139 -11.08 7.35 -2.19
C GLU A 139 -11.21 8.23 -0.95
N ASN A 140 -10.09 8.73 -0.42
CA ASN A 140 -10.11 9.64 0.72
C ASN A 140 -10.85 10.94 0.39
N ASN A 141 -10.48 11.58 -0.72
CA ASN A 141 -11.10 12.82 -1.17
C ASN A 141 -12.61 12.68 -1.37
N ARG A 142 -13.07 11.53 -1.88
CA ARG A 142 -14.50 11.23 -2.01
C ARG A 142 -15.19 11.15 -0.64
N ARG A 143 -14.58 10.47 0.34
CA ARG A 143 -15.15 10.35 1.69
C ARG A 143 -15.23 11.69 2.40
N GLU A 144 -14.21 12.53 2.27
CA GLU A 144 -14.21 13.88 2.84
C GLU A 144 -15.32 14.73 2.23
N LYS A 145 -15.50 14.68 0.90
CA LYS A 145 -16.59 15.36 0.22
C LYS A 145 -17.96 14.89 0.71
N GLU A 146 -18.17 13.57 0.80
CA GLU A 146 -19.41 12.99 1.32
C GLU A 146 -19.68 13.41 2.78
N ALA A 147 -18.64 13.47 3.61
CA ALA A 147 -18.76 13.92 5.00
C ALA A 147 -19.09 15.42 5.10
N PHE A 148 -18.53 16.25 4.22
CA PHE A 148 -18.84 17.68 4.14
C PHE A 148 -20.30 17.91 3.74
N GLU A 149 -20.76 17.27 2.65
CA GLU A 149 -22.15 17.38 2.19
C GLU A 149 -23.17 16.92 3.23
N GLN A 150 -22.82 15.95 4.08
CA GLN A 150 -23.67 15.49 5.19
C GLN A 150 -23.73 16.48 6.36
N ARG A 151 -22.70 17.31 6.57
CA ARG A 151 -22.71 18.36 7.59
C ARG A 151 -23.56 19.55 7.13
N GLU A 152 -23.40 19.99 5.90
CA GLU A 152 -24.21 21.07 5.32
C GLU A 152 -25.71 20.74 5.28
N LYS A 153 -26.10 19.47 5.11
CA LYS A 153 -27.51 19.04 5.13
C LYS A 153 -28.13 18.97 6.54
N LYS A 154 -27.33 19.10 7.59
CA LYS A 154 -27.77 19.05 9.00
C LYS A 154 -27.83 20.43 9.65
N GLU A 155 -27.35 21.45 8.96
CA GLU A 155 -27.50 22.88 9.30
C GLU A 155 -28.73 23.46 8.59
#